data_AF-A0A3N7ES86-F1
#
_entry.id   AF-A0A3N7ES86-F1
#
_cell.length_a   1.000
_cell.length_b   1.000
_cell.length_c   1.000
_cell.angle_alpha   90.00
_cell.angle_beta   90.00
_cell.angle_gamma   90.00
#
_symmetry.space_group_name_H-M   'P 1'
#
loop_
_entity.id
_entity.type
_entity.pdbx_description
1 polymer ?
#
loop_
_entity_poly.entity_id
_entity_poly.type
_entity_poly.pdbx_seq_one_letter_code
_entity_poly.pdbx_strand_id
1 'polypeptide(L)'
;MTLERRRATWAIYVWCRRTDELVDGPNASRIAPTALDRWEARLEDLFQGRPFDMMDAALADTVAKFPVDIQPFKDMIEGMRMDLTKSRYKNFDELYLYCYYVAGTVGLLSVPVMGIAPESQAPTESVYNAALALGIANQLTNILRDVGEE
;
A
#
# COMPACT_ATOMS: atom_id res chain seq x y z
N MET A 1 18.13 -11.07 -1.44
CA MET A 1 17.70 -9.92 -0.61
C MET A 1 18.37 -10.00 0.76
N THR A 2 18.93 -8.90 1.27
CA THR A 2 19.57 -8.87 2.60
C THR A 2 18.55 -9.10 3.72
N LEU A 3 19.00 -9.41 4.94
CA LEU A 3 18.09 -9.55 6.09
C LEU A 3 17.36 -8.25 6.42
N GLU A 4 18.05 -7.11 6.31
CA GLU A 4 17.48 -5.78 6.52
C GLU A 4 16.35 -5.47 5.53
N ARG A 5 16.60 -5.67 4.22
CA ARG A 5 15.57 -5.49 3.18
C ARG A 5 14.36 -6.41 3.39
N ARG A 6 14.58 -7.66 3.82
CA ARG A 6 13.49 -8.59 4.19
C ARG A 6 12.62 -8.07 5.33
N ARG A 7 13.24 -7.54 6.40
CA ARG A 7 12.51 -6.96 7.53
C ARG A 7 11.70 -5.74 7.11
N ALA A 8 12.28 -4.87 6.28
CA ALA A 8 11.58 -3.71 5.73
C ALA A 8 10.38 -4.12 4.86
N THR A 9 10.54 -5.11 3.97
CA THR A 9 9.42 -5.65 3.18
C THR A 9 8.32 -6.22 4.08
N TRP A 10 8.67 -6.91 5.17
CA TRP A 10 7.67 -7.42 6.12
C TRP A 10 6.96 -6.30 6.87
N ALA A 11 7.66 -5.25 7.28
CA ALA A 11 7.03 -4.11 7.95
C ALA A 11 6.01 -3.41 7.03
N ILE A 12 6.37 -3.19 5.77
CA ILE A 12 5.46 -2.64 4.75
C ILE A 12 4.27 -3.57 4.54
N TYR A 13 4.52 -4.88 4.35
CA TYR A 13 3.45 -5.86 4.17
C TYR A 13 2.47 -5.91 5.34
N VAL A 14 2.99 -5.94 6.58
CA VAL A 14 2.15 -5.93 7.79
C VAL A 14 1.31 -4.65 7.86
N TRP A 15 1.88 -3.50 7.50
CA TRP A 15 1.11 -2.25 7.46
C TRP A 15 0.01 -2.30 6.39
N CYS A 16 0.32 -2.74 5.17
CA CYS A 16 -0.66 -2.89 4.09
C CYS A 16 -1.79 -3.82 4.51
N ARG A 17 -1.46 -4.98 5.10
CA ARG A 17 -2.46 -5.96 5.53
C ARG A 17 -3.34 -5.44 6.67
N ARG A 18 -2.79 -4.71 7.63
CA ARG A 18 -3.59 -4.08 8.70
C ARG A 18 -4.52 -3.01 8.17
N THR A 19 -4.10 -2.30 7.12
CA THR A 19 -4.90 -1.27 6.45
C THR A 19 -6.10 -1.91 5.75
N ASP A 20 -5.86 -2.97 4.99
CA ASP A 20 -6.85 -3.82 4.32
C ASP A 20 -7.86 -4.45 5.32
N GLU A 21 -7.39 -4.97 6.45
CA GLU A 21 -8.25 -5.53 7.50
C GLU A 21 -9.21 -4.52 8.14
N LEU A 22 -8.99 -3.20 7.97
CA LEU A 22 -9.96 -2.19 8.43
C LEU A 22 -11.24 -2.17 7.60
N VAL A 23 -11.20 -2.65 6.35
CA VAL A 23 -12.36 -2.65 5.43
C VAL A 23 -12.83 -4.04 5.06
N ASP A 24 -11.93 -5.04 5.09
CA ASP A 24 -12.25 -6.44 4.74
C ASP A 24 -12.15 -7.42 5.92
N GLY A 25 -11.80 -6.92 7.12
CA GLY A 25 -11.66 -7.75 8.30
C GLY A 25 -13.00 -8.23 8.88
N PRO A 26 -13.00 -9.22 9.80
CA PRO A 26 -14.22 -9.72 10.46
C PRO A 26 -15.06 -8.65 11.17
N ASN A 27 -14.43 -7.52 11.51
CA ASN A 27 -15.06 -6.40 12.18
C ASN A 27 -15.38 -5.23 11.24
N ALA A 28 -15.11 -5.32 9.94
CA ALA A 28 -15.32 -4.25 8.97
C ALA A 28 -16.70 -3.60 9.02
N SER A 29 -17.75 -4.43 9.10
CA SER A 29 -19.15 -3.97 9.24
C SER A 29 -19.43 -3.11 10.50
N ARG A 30 -18.51 -3.09 11.46
CA ARG A 30 -18.60 -2.33 12.72
C ARG A 30 -17.62 -1.16 12.76
N ILE A 31 -16.78 -1.00 11.74
CA ILE A 31 -15.76 0.03 11.69
C ILE A 31 -16.42 1.34 11.24
N ALA A 32 -16.34 2.35 12.12
CA ALA A 32 -16.83 3.68 11.79
C ALA A 32 -15.96 4.29 10.68
N PRO A 33 -16.51 5.09 9.75
CA PRO A 33 -15.73 5.78 8.70
C PRO A 33 -14.52 6.55 9.25
N THR A 34 -14.65 7.09 10.47
CA THR A 34 -13.58 7.78 11.22
C THR A 34 -12.37 6.91 11.57
N ALA A 35 -12.43 5.59 11.37
CA ALA A 35 -11.31 4.70 11.63
C ALA A 35 -10.16 4.90 10.64
N LEU A 36 -10.47 5.16 9.36
CA LEU A 36 -9.45 5.48 8.36
C LEU A 36 -8.81 6.84 8.63
N ASP A 37 -9.56 7.81 9.16
CA ASP A 37 -9.01 9.10 9.59
C ASP A 37 -8.03 8.94 10.76
N ARG A 38 -8.38 8.11 11.76
CA ARG A 38 -7.46 7.77 12.85
C ARG A 38 -6.24 6.99 12.36
N TRP A 39 -6.43 6.13 11.36
CA TRP A 39 -5.34 5.35 10.77
C TRP A 39 -4.37 6.25 9.99
N GLU A 40 -4.89 7.23 9.24
CA GLU A 40 -4.06 8.24 8.57
C GLU A 40 -3.31 9.13 9.58
N ALA A 41 -3.97 9.61 10.63
CA ALA A 41 -3.29 10.38 11.67
C ALA A 41 -2.16 9.57 12.35
N ARG A 42 -2.40 8.28 12.58
CA ARG A 42 -1.40 7.35 13.12
C ARG A 42 -0.23 7.11 12.17
N LEU A 43 -0.48 7.05 10.87
CA LEU A 43 0.57 7.01 9.84
C LEU A 43 1.42 8.28 9.90
N GLU A 44 0.82 9.47 10.03
CA GLU A 44 1.56 10.72 10.17
C GLU A 44 2.42 10.75 11.44
N ASP A 45 1.87 10.35 12.59
CA ASP A 45 2.60 10.23 13.84
C ASP A 45 3.82 9.30 13.71
N LEU A 46 3.64 8.15 13.06
CA LEU A 46 4.71 7.19 12.77
C LEU A 46 5.83 7.81 11.94
N PHE A 47 5.50 8.52 10.86
CA PHE A 47 6.48 9.20 10.01
C PHE A 47 7.18 10.36 10.73
N GLN A 48 6.60 10.87 11.82
CA GLN A 48 7.22 11.83 12.72
C GLN A 48 7.96 11.17 13.91
N GLY A 49 8.16 9.86 13.87
CA GLY A 49 8.91 9.12 14.89
C GLY A 49 8.13 8.81 16.18
N ARG A 50 6.79 8.84 16.14
CA ARG A 50 5.91 8.53 17.27
C ARG A 50 5.07 7.26 16.99
N PRO A 51 5.68 6.06 16.96
CA PRO A 51 4.95 4.82 16.73
C PRO A 51 3.99 4.52 17.89
N PHE A 52 2.79 4.02 17.58
CA PHE A 52 1.80 3.68 18.61
C PHE A 52 2.02 2.27 19.20
N ASP A 53 2.48 1.30 18.38
CA ASP A 53 2.75 -0.07 18.81
C ASP A 53 4.02 -0.68 18.16
N MET A 54 4.27 -1.97 18.39
CA MET A 54 5.45 -2.67 17.86
C MET A 54 5.45 -2.80 16.33
N MET A 55 4.28 -2.90 15.70
CA MET A 55 4.17 -3.01 14.25
C MET A 55 4.47 -1.66 13.60
N ASP A 56 3.99 -0.58 14.22
CA ASP A 56 4.35 0.79 13.85
C ASP A 56 5.84 1.05 14.05
N ALA A 57 6.42 0.57 15.16
CA ALA A 57 7.85 0.70 15.41
C ALA A 57 8.69 0.00 14.32
N ALA A 58 8.23 -1.14 13.79
CA ALA A 58 8.89 -1.83 12.69
C ALA A 58 8.85 -1.02 11.38
N LEU A 59 7.71 -0.38 11.08
CA LEU A 59 7.62 0.50 9.91
C LEU A 59 8.39 1.81 10.12
N ALA A 60 8.39 2.38 11.34
CA ALA A 60 9.20 3.54 11.71
C ALA A 60 10.71 3.28 11.48
N ASP A 61 11.21 2.10 11.89
CA ASP A 61 12.58 1.66 11.59
C ASP A 61 12.84 1.57 10.07
N THR A 62 11.84 1.14 9.31
CA THR A 62 11.93 1.03 7.85
C THR A 62 12.01 2.39 7.17
N VAL A 63 11.12 3.33 7.49
CA VAL A 63 11.11 4.67 6.89
C VAL A 63 12.32 5.51 7.30
N ALA A 64 12.95 5.21 8.44
CA ALA A 64 14.20 5.84 8.85
C ALA A 64 15.43 5.36 8.04
N LYS A 65 15.38 4.14 7.48
CA LYS A 65 16.51 3.50 6.78
C LYS A 65 16.40 3.53 5.27
N PHE A 66 15.17 3.55 4.76
CA PHE A 66 14.88 3.52 3.33
C PHE A 66 14.14 4.80 2.93
N PRO A 67 14.40 5.35 1.74
CA PRO A 67 13.77 6.58 1.27
C PRO A 67 12.35 6.30 0.76
N VAL A 68 11.47 5.83 1.65
CA VAL A 68 10.07 5.54 1.35
C VAL A 68 9.26 6.82 1.56
N ASP A 69 8.51 7.23 0.54
CA ASP A 69 7.61 8.37 0.62
C ASP A 69 6.33 8.00 1.40
N ILE A 70 5.75 8.96 2.12
CA ILE A 70 4.48 8.78 2.84
C ILE A 70 3.28 8.71 1.88
N GLN A 71 3.38 9.33 0.70
CA GLN A 71 2.25 9.52 -0.22
C GLN A 71 1.63 8.20 -0.66
N PRO A 72 2.37 7.15 -1.09
CA PRO A 72 1.75 5.88 -1.45
C PRO A 72 1.00 5.19 -0.29
N PHE A 73 1.39 5.44 0.96
CA PHE A 73 0.63 4.95 2.11
C PHE A 73 -0.71 5.68 2.23
N LYS A 74 -0.71 7.02 2.08
CA LYS A 74 -1.93 7.82 2.09
C LYS A 74 -2.87 7.47 0.95
N ASP A 75 -2.30 7.25 -0.24
CA ASP A 75 -3.02 6.80 -1.43
C ASP A 75 -3.68 5.43 -1.18
N MET A 76 -3.00 4.50 -0.52
CA MET A 76 -3.62 3.22 -0.16
C MET A 76 -4.80 3.39 0.81
N ILE A 77 -4.70 4.31 1.79
CA ILE A 77 -5.82 4.64 2.68
C ILE A 77 -7.00 5.19 1.89
N GLU A 78 -6.76 6.01 0.86
CA GLU A 78 -7.81 6.50 -0.03
C GLU A 78 -8.49 5.37 -0.80
N GLY A 79 -7.73 4.37 -1.26
CA GLY A 79 -8.28 3.12 -1.80
C GLY A 79 -9.27 2.46 -0.85
N MET A 80 -8.89 2.31 0.43
CA MET A 80 -9.78 1.73 1.44
C MET A 80 -11.05 2.58 1.66
N ARG A 81 -10.96 3.92 1.55
CA ARG A 81 -12.16 4.78 1.62
C ARG A 81 -13.10 4.54 0.44
N MET A 82 -12.57 4.21 -0.74
CA MET A 82 -13.38 3.83 -1.89
C MET A 82 -14.16 2.54 -1.60
N ASP A 83 -13.54 1.53 -1.00
CA ASP A 83 -14.20 0.25 -0.68
C ASP A 83 -15.40 0.41 0.27
N LEU A 84 -15.35 1.39 1.17
CA LEU A 84 -16.48 1.68 2.07
C LEU A 84 -17.72 2.24 1.37
N THR A 85 -17.58 2.81 0.18
CA THR A 85 -18.66 3.61 -0.46
C THR A 85 -18.97 3.19 -1.89
N LYS A 86 -18.06 2.49 -2.57
CA LYS A 86 -18.13 2.22 -4.00
C LYS A 86 -18.16 0.72 -4.27
N SER A 87 -19.30 0.25 -4.75
CA SER A 87 -19.50 -1.16 -5.15
C SER A 87 -19.46 -1.39 -6.66
N ARG A 88 -19.40 -0.32 -7.48
CA ARG A 88 -19.35 -0.41 -8.95
C ARG A 88 -18.49 0.69 -9.56
N TYR A 89 -17.70 0.30 -10.56
CA TYR A 89 -16.87 1.19 -11.38
C TYR A 89 -17.56 1.47 -12.71
N LYS A 90 -17.71 2.74 -13.08
CA LYS A 90 -18.46 3.13 -14.29
C LYS A 90 -17.70 2.89 -15.58
N ASN A 91 -16.37 2.98 -15.52
CA ASN A 91 -15.48 2.84 -16.66
C ASN A 91 -14.12 2.31 -16.20
N PHE A 92 -13.26 2.01 -17.17
CA PHE A 92 -11.94 1.46 -16.90
C PHE A 92 -11.04 2.44 -16.16
N ASP A 93 -11.15 3.75 -16.39
CA ASP A 93 -10.31 4.75 -15.71
C ASP A 93 -10.58 4.79 -14.20
N GLU A 94 -11.84 4.69 -13.79
CA GLU A 94 -12.20 4.59 -12.39
C GLU A 94 -11.68 3.29 -11.75
N LEU A 95 -11.74 2.16 -12.48
CA LEU A 95 -11.19 0.89 -12.03
C LEU A 95 -9.66 0.94 -11.95
N TYR A 96 -9.01 1.57 -12.92
CA TYR A 96 -7.57 1.73 -12.97
C TYR A 96 -7.07 2.56 -11.78
N LEU A 97 -7.76 3.66 -11.47
CA LEU A 97 -7.47 4.48 -10.30
C LEU A 97 -7.61 3.68 -8.99
N TYR A 98 -8.63 2.84 -8.89
CA TYR A 98 -8.76 1.93 -7.74
C TYR A 98 -7.58 0.95 -7.66
N CYS A 99 -7.23 0.28 -8.76
CA CYS A 99 -6.08 -0.62 -8.81
C CYS A 99 -4.75 0.10 -8.47
N TYR A 100 -4.60 1.37 -8.85
CA TYR A 100 -3.49 2.21 -8.41
C TYR A 100 -3.46 2.30 -6.89
N TYR A 101 -4.57 2.68 -6.26
CA TYR A 101 -4.62 2.86 -4.80
C TYR A 101 -4.35 1.59 -4.02
N VAL A 102 -4.99 0.47 -4.36
CA VAL A 102 -4.93 -0.75 -3.53
C VAL A 102 -3.74 -1.67 -3.84
N ALA A 103 -3.14 -1.56 -5.03
CA ALA A 103 -2.04 -2.45 -5.43
C ALA A 103 -0.87 -1.72 -6.09
N GLY A 104 -1.13 -0.67 -6.87
CA GLY A 104 -0.08 0.14 -7.48
C GLY A 104 0.83 0.80 -6.43
N THR A 105 0.23 1.35 -5.37
CA THR A 105 0.93 1.91 -4.20
C THR A 105 1.90 0.91 -3.58
N VAL A 106 1.53 -0.37 -3.43
CA VAL A 106 2.41 -1.42 -2.90
C VAL A 106 3.65 -1.61 -3.77
N GLY A 107 3.50 -1.49 -5.09
CA GLY A 107 4.62 -1.44 -6.03
C GLY A 107 5.56 -0.28 -5.73
N LEU A 108 5.02 0.93 -5.58
CA LEU A 108 5.79 2.14 -5.25
C LEU A 108 6.51 2.04 -3.89
N LEU A 109 5.86 1.46 -2.88
CA LEU A 109 6.44 1.21 -1.55
C LEU A 109 7.58 0.19 -1.58
N SER A 110 7.56 -0.73 -2.54
CA SER A 110 8.55 -1.80 -2.64
C SER A 110 9.87 -1.35 -3.26
N VAL A 111 9.85 -0.41 -4.21
CA VAL A 111 11.05 0.01 -4.96
C VAL A 111 12.16 0.58 -4.05
N PRO A 112 11.90 1.51 -3.11
CA PRO A 112 12.94 2.04 -2.22
C PRO A 112 13.62 0.97 -1.36
N VAL A 113 12.89 -0.07 -0.98
CA VAL A 113 13.40 -1.16 -0.14
C VAL A 113 14.20 -2.16 -0.96
N MET A 114 13.67 -2.58 -2.12
CA MET A 114 14.36 -3.53 -2.99
C MET A 114 15.63 -2.91 -3.60
N GLY A 115 15.58 -1.61 -3.90
CA GLY A 115 16.63 -0.85 -4.56
C GLY A 115 16.71 -1.16 -6.05
N ILE A 116 17.40 -0.29 -6.78
CA ILE A 116 17.73 -0.48 -8.19
C ILE A 116 19.14 -1.06 -8.27
N ALA A 117 19.33 -2.09 -9.09
CA ALA A 117 20.63 -2.73 -9.26
C ALA A 117 21.65 -1.70 -9.81
N PRO A 118 22.88 -1.62 -9.26
CA PRO A 118 23.88 -0.63 -9.69
C PRO A 118 24.23 -0.68 -11.18
N GLU A 119 24.12 -1.85 -11.80
CA GLU A 119 24.37 -2.09 -13.21
C GLU A 119 23.20 -1.72 -14.13
N SER A 120 22.02 -1.45 -13.56
CA SER A 120 20.82 -1.09 -14.30
C SER A 120 21.03 0.22 -15.05
N GLN A 121 20.72 0.21 -16.36
CA GLN A 121 20.71 1.41 -17.20
C GLN A 121 19.34 2.09 -17.25
N ALA A 122 18.33 1.50 -16.60
CA ALA A 122 16.98 2.06 -16.60
C ALA A 122 16.93 3.32 -15.73
N PRO A 123 16.32 4.43 -16.21
CA PRO A 123 16.04 5.58 -15.38
C PRO A 123 15.19 5.19 -14.16
N THR A 124 15.44 5.81 -13.01
CA THR A 124 14.68 5.55 -11.77
C THR A 124 13.17 5.64 -12.02
N GLU A 125 12.72 6.68 -12.71
CA GLU A 125 11.30 6.87 -13.07
C GLU A 125 10.72 5.66 -13.83
N SER A 126 11.48 5.08 -14.77
CA SER A 126 11.06 3.90 -15.52
C SER A 126 10.87 2.67 -14.62
N VAL A 127 11.71 2.51 -13.60
CA VAL A 127 11.57 1.43 -12.62
C VAL A 127 10.32 1.62 -11.76
N TYR A 128 10.05 2.84 -11.30
CA TYR A 128 8.83 3.14 -10.56
C TYR A 128 7.57 2.93 -11.41
N ASN A 129 7.57 3.37 -12.67
CA ASN A 129 6.48 3.14 -13.61
C ASN A 129 6.24 1.64 -13.85
N ALA A 130 7.31 0.84 -13.97
CA ALA A 130 7.20 -0.60 -14.12
C ALA A 130 6.65 -1.29 -12.86
N ALA A 131 7.12 -0.89 -11.67
CA ALA A 131 6.60 -1.40 -10.40
C ALA A 131 5.12 -1.06 -10.20
N LEU A 132 4.72 0.16 -10.57
CA LEU A 132 3.34 0.58 -10.56
C LEU A 132 2.48 -0.27 -11.51
N ALA A 133 2.93 -0.43 -12.75
CA ALA A 133 2.23 -1.23 -13.76
C ALA A 133 2.08 -2.70 -13.32
N LEU A 134 3.10 -3.27 -12.68
CA LEU A 134 3.05 -4.62 -12.14
C LEU A 134 1.99 -4.76 -11.03
N GLY A 135 1.93 -3.81 -10.10
CA GLY A 135 0.91 -3.79 -9.04
C GLY A 135 -0.51 -3.74 -9.62
N ILE A 136 -0.74 -2.84 -10.56
CA ILE A 136 -2.02 -2.70 -11.26
C ILE A 136 -2.39 -3.97 -12.03
N ALA A 137 -1.44 -4.54 -12.77
CA ALA A 137 -1.66 -5.77 -13.53
C ALA A 137 -2.03 -6.95 -12.63
N ASN A 138 -1.38 -7.08 -11.47
CA ASN A 138 -1.72 -8.11 -10.49
C ASN A 138 -3.14 -7.91 -9.95
N GLN A 139 -3.55 -6.68 -9.64
CA GLN A 139 -4.89 -6.41 -9.14
C GLN A 139 -5.98 -6.68 -10.17
N LEU A 140 -5.77 -6.22 -11.41
CA LEU A 140 -6.69 -6.53 -12.51
C LEU A 140 -6.80 -8.04 -12.74
N THR A 141 -5.68 -8.78 -12.59
CA THR A 141 -5.68 -10.24 -12.69
C THR A 141 -6.49 -10.89 -11.58
N ASN A 142 -6.34 -10.43 -10.33
CA ASN A 142 -7.15 -10.92 -9.20
C ASN A 142 -8.64 -10.66 -9.43
N ILE A 143 -9.00 -9.42 -9.78
CA ILE A 143 -10.39 -9.04 -10.07
C ILE A 143 -10.98 -9.94 -11.17
N LEU A 144 -10.26 -10.17 -12.27
CA LEU A 144 -10.73 -11.04 -13.34
C LEU A 144 -10.90 -12.49 -12.91
N ARG A 145 -10.01 -13.00 -12.04
CA ARG A 145 -10.09 -14.35 -11.48
C ARG A 145 -11.31 -14.51 -10.58
N ASP A 146 -11.63 -13.50 -9.80
CA ASP A 146 -12.61 -13.57 -8.71
C ASP A 146 -14.04 -13.19 -9.15
N VAL A 147 -14.23 -12.85 -10.45
CA VAL A 147 -15.56 -12.61 -11.03
C VAL A 147 -16.47 -13.82 -10.83
N GLY A 148 -17.56 -13.62 -10.09
CA GLY A 148 -18.56 -14.65 -9.79
C GLY A 148 -18.39 -15.31 -8.42
N GLU A 149 -17.28 -15.07 -7.73
CA GLU A 149 -17.10 -15.36 -6.30
C GLU A 149 -17.48 -14.14 -5.42
N GLU A 150 -17.22 -12.94 -5.93
CA GLU A 150 -17.59 -11.62 -5.39
C GLU A 150 -18.68 -10.92 -6.24
#